data_AF-A0A3B0PQH8-F1
#
_entry.id   AF-A0A3B0PQH8-F1
#
_cell.length_a   1.000
_cell.length_b   1.000
_cell.length_c   1.000
_cell.angle_alpha   90.00
_cell.angle_beta   90.00
_cell.angle_gamma   90.00
#
_symmetry.space_group_name_H-M   'P 1'
#
loop_
_entity.id
_entity.type
_entity.pdbx_description
1 polymer ?
#
loop_
_entity_poly.entity_id
_entity_poly.type
_entity_poly.pdbx_seq_one_letter_code
_entity_poly.pdbx_strand_id
1 'polypeptide(L)'
;MSKISSYKNNIVQYDENIANSYILKIQNFLKNKLKKANAKGFIVGISGGIDSSLVYALAKSVAPNDTLGVIMPIISMTDSDKNHIW
;
A
#
# COMPACT_ATOMS: atom_id res chain seq x y z
N MET A 1 16.07 -13.80 5.65
CA MET A 1 15.84 -14.15 4.23
C MET A 1 14.65 -13.35 3.72
N SER A 2 14.77 -12.76 2.53
CA SER A 2 13.61 -12.16 1.86
C SER A 2 12.60 -13.25 1.54
N LYS A 3 11.31 -12.97 1.76
CA LYS A 3 10.22 -13.93 1.52
C LYS A 3 9.74 -13.94 0.06
N ILE A 4 10.06 -12.88 -0.68
CA ILE A 4 9.51 -12.61 -2.03
C ILE A 4 10.65 -12.53 -3.05
N SER A 5 11.90 -12.32 -2.61
CA SER A 5 13.04 -12.21 -3.50
C SER A 5 14.18 -13.15 -3.13
N SER A 6 14.90 -13.59 -4.14
CA SER A 6 16.15 -14.33 -4.03
C SER A 6 17.23 -13.64 -4.86
N TYR A 7 18.49 -13.97 -4.59
CA TYR A 7 19.61 -13.47 -5.37
C TYR A 7 20.14 -14.59 -6.25
N LYS A 8 20.27 -14.31 -7.55
CA LYS A 8 20.95 -15.18 -8.51
C LYS A 8 21.99 -14.34 -9.25
N ASN A 9 23.26 -14.67 -9.09
CA ASN A 9 24.38 -13.95 -9.71
C ASN A 9 24.35 -12.43 -9.46
N ASN A 10 24.11 -12.01 -8.21
CA ASN A 10 23.93 -10.60 -7.80
C ASN A 10 22.73 -9.87 -8.41
N ILE A 11 21.86 -10.56 -9.14
CA ILE A 11 20.59 -10.03 -9.64
C ILE A 11 19.48 -10.45 -8.69
N VAL A 12 18.63 -9.50 -8.32
CA VAL A 12 17.43 -9.78 -7.52
C VAL A 12 16.38 -10.42 -8.43
N GLN A 13 15.95 -11.62 -8.08
CA GLN A 13 14.82 -12.30 -8.71
C GLN A 13 13.62 -12.23 -7.76
N TYR A 14 12.47 -11.79 -8.27
CA TYR A 14 11.23 -11.69 -7.51
C TYR A 14 10.29 -12.84 -7.88
N ASP A 15 9.64 -13.43 -6.88
CA ASP A 15 8.58 -14.42 -7.08
C ASP A 15 7.22 -13.71 -7.06
N GLU A 16 6.67 -13.51 -8.25
CA GLU A 16 5.39 -12.84 -8.45
C GLU A 16 4.22 -13.63 -7.85
N ASN A 17 4.27 -14.96 -7.87
CA ASN A 17 3.21 -15.79 -7.29
C ASN A 17 3.15 -15.62 -5.78
N ILE A 18 4.32 -15.62 -5.13
CA ILE A 18 4.40 -15.35 -3.69
C ILE A 18 3.93 -13.92 -3.39
N ALA A 19 4.37 -12.92 -4.15
CA ALA A 19 3.94 -11.53 -3.96
C ALA A 19 2.41 -11.40 -4.06
N ASN A 20 1.80 -11.98 -5.09
CA ASN A 20 0.35 -12.00 -5.28
C ASN A 20 -0.39 -12.71 -4.14
N SER A 21 0.18 -13.79 -3.59
CA SER A 21 -0.40 -14.46 -2.42
C SER A 21 -0.46 -13.56 -1.19
N TYR A 22 0.56 -12.71 -0.97
CA TYR A 22 0.58 -11.73 0.12
C TYR A 22 -0.41 -10.60 -0.13
N ILE A 23 -0.52 -10.10 -1.37
CA ILE A 23 -1.53 -9.10 -1.74
C ILE A 23 -2.93 -9.62 -1.40
N LEU A 24 -3.29 -10.82 -1.84
CA LEU A 24 -4.59 -11.44 -1.55
C LEU A 24 -4.83 -11.60 -0.05
N LYS A 25 -3.80 -12.05 0.69
CA LYS A 25 -3.87 -12.19 2.14
C LYS A 25 -4.17 -10.86 2.83
N ILE A 26 -3.50 -9.78 2.43
CA ILE A 26 -3.70 -8.44 3.01
C ILE A 26 -5.07 -7.88 2.60
N GLN A 27 -5.49 -8.03 1.34
CA GLN A 27 -6.82 -7.60 0.89
C GLN A 27 -7.93 -8.29 1.70
N ASN A 28 -7.82 -9.59 1.96
CA ASN A 28 -8.79 -10.31 2.78
C ASN A 28 -8.78 -9.85 4.24
N PHE A 29 -7.59 -9.54 4.79
CA PHE A 29 -7.49 -8.92 6.10
C PHE A 29 -8.20 -7.56 6.16
N LEU A 30 -7.98 -6.70 5.17
CA LEU A 30 -8.62 -5.38 5.08
C LEU A 30 -10.15 -5.50 4.94
N LYS A 31 -10.66 -6.38 4.07
CA LYS A 31 -12.10 -6.68 3.93
C LYS A 31 -12.73 -7.08 5.28
N ASN A 32 -12.05 -7.96 6.02
CA ASN A 32 -12.52 -8.40 7.33
C ASN A 32 -12.52 -7.27 8.36
N LYS A 33 -11.51 -6.39 8.35
CA LYS A 33 -11.46 -5.21 9.22
C LYS A 33 -12.58 -4.22 8.89
N LEU A 34 -12.83 -3.99 7.61
CA LEU A 34 -13.90 -3.12 7.14
C LEU A 34 -15.28 -3.59 7.63
N LYS A 35 -15.56 -4.89 7.44
CA LYS A 35 -16.79 -5.52 7.92
C LYS A 35 -16.95 -5.42 9.44
N LYS A 36 -15.89 -5.74 10.20
CA LYS A 36 -15.91 -5.68 11.67
C LYS A 36 -16.12 -4.26 12.21
N ALA A 37 -15.61 -3.25 11.52
CA ALA A 37 -15.77 -1.85 11.89
C ALA A 37 -17.14 -1.26 11.47
N ASN A 38 -17.96 -1.99 10.70
CA ASN A 38 -19.17 -1.47 10.06
C ASN A 38 -18.90 -0.16 9.27
N ALA A 39 -17.76 -0.12 8.57
CA ALA A 39 -17.31 1.05 7.82
C ALA A 39 -17.45 0.82 6.31
N LYS A 40 -17.40 1.91 5.53
CA LYS A 40 -17.55 1.88 4.06
C LYS A 40 -16.20 1.81 3.31
N GLY A 41 -15.14 2.41 3.86
CA GLY A 41 -13.80 2.23 3.33
C GLY A 41 -12.71 2.73 4.29
N PHE A 42 -11.62 3.29 3.74
CA PHE A 42 -10.38 3.54 4.47
C PHE A 42 -9.91 4.99 4.34
N ILE A 43 -9.22 5.48 5.36
CA ILE A 43 -8.45 6.73 5.32
C ILE A 43 -6.99 6.36 5.56
N VAL A 44 -6.09 6.81 4.67
CA VAL A 44 -4.66 6.50 4.73
C VAL A 44 -3.86 7.79 4.65
N GLY A 45 -2.93 8.00 5.59
CA GLY A 45 -1.96 9.08 5.50
C GLY A 45 -0.92 8.81 4.42
N ILE A 46 -0.70 9.74 3.50
CA ILE A 46 0.26 9.63 2.38
C ILE A 46 1.42 10.59 2.61
N SER A 47 2.64 10.05 2.70
CA SER A 47 3.86 10.84 2.90
C SER A 47 4.70 11.01 1.63
N GLY A 48 4.39 10.25 0.56
CA GLY A 48 5.24 10.12 -0.64
C GLY A 48 6.26 8.98 -0.57
N GLY A 49 6.33 8.25 0.56
CA GLY A 49 7.16 7.06 0.74
C GLY A 49 6.47 5.77 0.32
N ILE A 50 7.27 4.76 -0.07
CA ILE A 50 6.82 3.47 -0.61
C ILE A 50 5.81 2.73 0.29
N ASP A 51 5.99 2.81 1.61
CA ASP A 51 5.12 2.12 2.57
C ASP A 51 3.70 2.69 2.53
N SER A 52 3.56 4.01 2.60
CA SER A 52 2.26 4.68 2.57
C SER A 52 1.55 4.49 1.22
N SER A 53 2.30 4.52 0.12
CA SER A 53 1.78 4.30 -1.22
C SER A 53 1.27 2.87 -1.41
N LEU A 54 2.02 1.87 -0.93
CA LEU A 54 1.60 0.47 -0.98
C LEU A 54 0.33 0.23 -0.14
N VAL A 55 0.26 0.79 1.07
CA VAL A 55 -0.92 0.68 1.93
C VAL A 55 -2.14 1.30 1.25
N TYR A 56 -2.01 2.50 0.66
CA TYR A 56 -3.09 3.15 -0.06
C TYR A 56 -3.56 2.34 -1.27
N ALA A 57 -2.63 1.83 -2.08
CA ALA A 57 -2.97 1.01 -3.24
C ALA A 57 -3.74 -0.25 -2.84
N LEU A 58 -3.30 -0.94 -1.77
CA LEU A 58 -4.00 -2.12 -1.25
C LEU A 58 -5.38 -1.76 -0.69
N ALA A 59 -5.51 -0.66 0.06
CA ALA A 59 -6.80 -0.20 0.57
C ALA A 59 -7.77 0.17 -0.56
N LYS A 60 -7.29 0.91 -1.57
CA LYS A 60 -8.05 1.31 -2.76
C LYS A 60 -8.49 0.08 -3.57
N SER A 61 -7.67 -0.95 -3.67
CA SER A 61 -8.04 -2.21 -4.34
C SER A 61 -9.20 -2.96 -3.65
N VAL A 62 -9.42 -2.71 -2.36
CA VAL A 62 -10.50 -3.31 -1.56
C VAL A 62 -11.76 -2.45 -1.53
N ALA A 63 -11.62 -1.13 -1.38
CA ALA A 63 -12.72 -0.18 -1.32
C ALA A 63 -12.47 0.98 -2.32
N PRO A 64 -12.63 0.73 -3.64
CA PRO A 64 -12.18 1.67 -4.68
C PRO A 64 -12.88 3.02 -4.62
N ASN A 65 -14.16 3.05 -4.23
CA ASN A 65 -14.94 4.29 -4.18
C ASN A 65 -14.89 4.97 -2.80
N ASP A 66 -14.47 4.25 -1.76
CA ASP A 66 -14.56 4.69 -0.36
C ASP A 66 -13.18 4.77 0.34
N THR A 67 -12.09 4.84 -0.45
CA THR A 67 -10.73 5.02 0.08
C THR A 67 -10.22 6.43 -0.22
N LEU A 68 -9.84 7.14 0.84
CA LEU A 68 -9.31 8.51 0.83
C LEU A 68 -7.84 8.53 1.29
N GLY A 69 -6.98 9.15 0.49
CA GLY A 69 -5.60 9.47 0.88
C GLY A 69 -5.54 10.87 1.49
N VAL A 70 -4.83 11.03 2.60
CA VAL A 70 -4.66 12.31 3.29
C VAL A 70 -3.18 12.65 3.37
N ILE A 71 -2.81 13.76 2.78
CA ILE A 71 -1.45 14.30 2.87
C ILE A 71 -1.38 15.18 4.12
N MET A 72 -0.42 14.92 5.02
CA MET A 72 -0.30 15.62 6.30
C MET A 72 1.12 16.21 6.48
N PRO A 73 1.45 17.34 5.83
CA PRO A 73 2.74 17.99 6.02
C PRO A 73 2.76 18.77 7.33
N ILE A 74 3.95 18.93 7.92
CA ILE A 74 4.13 19.73 9.15
C ILE A 74 4.21 21.24 8.81
N ILE A 75 4.86 21.60 7.70
CA ILE A 75 4.99 22.99 7.20
C ILE A 75 4.76 23.01 5.70
N SER A 76 5.52 22.19 4.98
CA SER A 76 5.43 22.02 3.54
C SER A 76 5.89 20.62 3.15
N MET A 77 5.51 20.17 1.97
CA MET A 77 6.18 19.04 1.31
C MET A 77 7.23 19.56 0.34
N THR A 78 8.30 18.82 0.14
CA THR A 78 9.25 19.11 -0.95
C THR A 78 8.57 18.87 -2.29
N ASP A 79 9.04 19.50 -3.35
CA ASP A 79 8.49 19.25 -4.69
C ASP A 79 8.74 17.81 -5.15
N SER A 80 9.82 17.17 -4.67
CA SER A 80 10.05 15.74 -4.88
C SER A 80 8.95 14.88 -4.27
N ASP A 81 8.53 15.16 -3.04
CA ASP A 81 7.49 14.37 -2.38
C ASP A 81 6.13 14.59 -3.05
N LYS A 82 5.85 15.82 -3.50
CA LYS A 82 4.62 16.15 -4.25
C LYS A 82 4.58 15.37 -5.57
N ASN A 83 5.67 15.36 -6.33
CA ASN A 83 5.74 14.66 -7.62
C ASN A 83 5.54 13.13 -7.51
N HIS A 84 5.68 12.55 -6.31
CA HIS A 84 5.34 11.13 -6.10
C HIS A 84 3.85 10.90 -5.82
N ILE A 85 3.07 11.95 -5.58
CA ILE A 85 1.66 11.88 -5.19
C ILE A 85 0.73 12.38 -6.31
N TRP A 86 1.14 13.41 -7.04
CA TRP A 86 0.41 14.04 -8.15
C TRP A 86 0.90 13.51 -9.50
#